data_AF-A0A821BA57-F1
#
_entry.id   AF-A0A821BA57-F1
#
_cell.length_a   1.000
_cell.length_b   1.000
_cell.length_c   1.000
_cell.angle_alpha   90.00
_cell.angle_beta   90.00
_cell.angle_gamma   90.00
#
_symmetry.space_group_name_H-M   'P 1'
#
loop_
_entity.id
_entity.type
_entity.pdbx_description
1 polymer ?
#
loop_
_entity_poly.entity_id
_entity_poly.type
_entity_poly.pdbx_seq_one_letter_code
_entity_poly.pdbx_strand_id
1 'polypeptide(L)'
;MKTLNHTDQIEALNTKLSIVQALRKLDWFLDGDEKFTDIYRAYQNIVFEKISGVSQQIIDAIKDFDYQRVADKMLALQSSNKDEMKALQSPNGVEKYYYVEFKRSLNAGLNLLMEGTKAQAITLENNIEIEEIKLIVENLKTMEKAKQFIENHLDAPNEIDYCVEDVKEKIEKQIKRFLVGVKALIDNHNFFEAVKKIDSITLVRILLGKYYEKEIFYQIEALKYSVDKYAEMDISQYTLNPPTDIFARFEQVNDTNPVYNEALSTIREKILTKFREELDKAKSKQPPESNNIHIRRFESAVKYLPEAMRSALEVELKYCKDDIVLRIRDDEKKNYKMHLVVEMLK
;
A
#
# COMPACT_ATOMS: atom_id res chain seq x y z
N MET A 1 35.45 46.73 4.63
CA MET A 1 35.37 45.77 5.75
C MET A 1 35.12 44.39 5.17
N LYS A 2 36.13 43.51 5.14
CA LYS A 2 35.97 42.12 4.70
C LYS A 2 35.38 41.33 5.88
N THR A 3 34.16 40.85 5.73
CA THR A 3 33.61 39.78 6.59
C THR A 3 34.48 38.54 6.39
N LEU A 4 35.39 38.29 7.33
CA LEU A 4 36.13 37.02 7.43
C LEU A 4 35.11 35.89 7.60
N ASN A 5 35.22 34.84 6.78
CA ASN A 5 34.39 33.65 6.87
C ASN A 5 34.53 33.05 8.28
N HIS A 6 33.44 32.51 8.84
CA HIS A 6 33.42 31.94 10.20
C HIS A 6 34.53 30.89 10.41
N THR A 7 34.87 30.16 9.36
CA THR A 7 35.95 29.16 9.33
C THR A 7 37.33 29.77 9.53
N ASP A 8 37.64 30.88 8.85
CA ASP A 8 38.94 31.58 8.97
C ASP A 8 39.18 32.12 10.38
N GLN A 9 38.09 32.53 11.05
CA GLN A 9 38.16 33.01 12.43
C GLN A 9 38.40 31.88 13.43
N ILE A 10 37.81 30.70 13.20
CA ILE A 10 38.00 29.52 14.04
C ILE A 10 39.43 28.99 13.87
N GLU A 11 39.94 28.92 12.64
CA GLU A 11 41.31 28.51 12.33
C GLU A 11 42.37 29.44 12.97
N ALA A 12 42.14 30.76 12.90
CA ALA A 12 43.00 31.74 13.56
C ALA A 12 42.94 31.63 15.10
N LEU A 13 41.78 31.31 15.67
CA LEU A 13 41.62 31.05 17.11
C LEU A 13 42.32 29.75 17.53
N ASN A 14 42.19 28.67 16.77
CA ASN A 14 42.86 27.40 17.03
C ASN A 14 44.38 27.56 16.98
N THR A 15 44.91 28.31 16.01
CA THR A 15 46.36 28.61 15.93
C THR A 15 46.85 29.38 17.16
N LYS A 16 46.08 30.38 17.63
CA LYS A 16 46.40 31.10 18.88
C LYS A 16 46.32 30.18 20.09
N LEU A 17 45.32 29.31 20.15
CA LEU A 17 45.15 28.33 21.23
C LEU A 17 46.33 27.36 21.28
N SER A 18 46.86 26.96 20.12
CA SER A 18 48.10 26.17 19.99
C SER A 18 49.32 26.83 20.56
N ILE A 19 49.52 28.10 20.21
CA ILE A 19 50.67 28.87 20.68
C ILE A 19 50.57 29.01 22.20
N VAL A 20 49.41 29.41 22.72
CA VAL A 20 49.21 29.60 24.16
C VAL A 20 49.32 28.27 24.94
N GLN A 21 48.89 27.15 24.37
CA GLN A 21 49.07 25.83 24.99
C GLN A 21 50.55 25.44 25.12
N ALA A 22 51.36 25.74 24.10
CA ALA A 22 52.80 25.52 24.15
C ALA A 22 53.45 26.43 25.20
N LEU A 23 53.04 27.70 25.25
CA LEU A 23 53.53 28.70 26.22
C LEU A 23 53.13 28.37 27.66
N ARG A 24 51.99 27.70 27.88
CA ARG A 24 51.58 27.19 29.20
C ARG A 24 52.62 26.32 29.88
N LYS A 25 53.48 25.62 29.12
CA LYS A 25 54.58 24.83 29.68
C LYS A 25 55.66 25.68 30.36
N LEU A 26 55.67 27.00 30.12
CA LEU A 26 56.57 27.96 30.75
C LEU A 26 56.00 28.57 32.03
N ASP A 27 54.74 28.26 32.39
CA ASP A 27 54.08 28.84 33.59
C ASP A 27 54.81 28.55 34.89
N TRP A 28 55.56 27.44 34.96
CA TRP A 28 56.36 27.11 36.14
C TRP A 28 57.64 27.95 36.29
N PHE A 29 58.04 28.68 35.25
CA PHE A 29 59.17 29.61 35.26
C PHE A 29 58.75 31.07 35.47
N LEU A 30 57.45 31.35 35.54
CA LEU A 30 56.92 32.69 35.74
C LEU A 30 56.66 32.92 37.23
N ASP A 31 57.47 33.79 37.84
CA ASP A 31 57.23 34.31 39.19
C ASP A 31 56.29 35.53 39.10
N GLY A 32 54.99 35.25 38.97
CA GLY A 32 53.93 36.25 38.91
C GLY A 32 52.52 35.66 38.82
N ASP A 33 51.50 36.49 39.03
CA ASP A 33 50.08 36.09 38.97
C ASP A 33 49.57 35.93 37.52
N GLU A 34 50.31 36.42 36.52
CA GLU A 34 49.93 36.33 35.11
C GLU A 34 50.47 35.04 34.48
N LYS A 35 49.62 34.01 34.38
CA LYS A 35 49.97 32.71 33.79
C LYS A 35 49.39 32.55 32.40
N PHE A 36 50.15 31.90 31.51
CA PHE A 36 49.64 31.50 30.19
C PHE A 36 48.48 30.49 30.31
N THR A 37 48.36 29.76 31.43
CA THR A 37 47.18 28.95 31.75
C THR A 37 45.88 29.77 31.73
N ASP A 38 45.88 31.00 32.25
CA ASP A 38 44.66 31.82 32.31
C ASP A 38 44.29 32.36 30.94
N ILE A 39 45.29 32.74 30.14
CA ILE A 39 45.11 33.10 28.72
C ILE A 39 44.60 31.90 27.93
N TYR A 40 45.14 30.70 28.18
CA TYR A 40 44.70 29.46 27.54
C TYR A 40 43.22 29.17 27.83
N ARG A 41 42.78 29.32 29.10
CA ARG A 41 41.38 29.16 29.49
C ARG A 41 40.47 30.20 28.84
N ALA A 42 40.90 31.46 28.75
CA ALA A 42 40.13 32.51 28.09
C ALA A 42 39.92 32.21 26.59
N TYR A 43 40.96 31.80 25.88
CA TYR A 43 40.84 31.38 24.48
C TYR A 43 40.01 30.11 24.30
N GLN A 44 40.13 29.12 25.19
CA GLN A 44 39.25 27.95 25.20
C GLN A 44 37.78 28.35 25.35
N ASN A 45 37.45 29.24 26.27
CA ASN A 45 36.07 29.69 26.48
C ASN A 45 35.50 30.38 25.23
N ILE A 46 36.28 31.23 24.56
CA ILE A 46 35.87 31.90 23.31
C ILE A 46 35.64 30.87 22.18
N VAL A 47 36.48 29.84 22.09
CA VAL A 47 36.30 28.74 21.14
C VAL A 47 35.04 27.93 21.48
N PHE A 48 34.81 27.62 22.76
CA PHE A 48 33.60 26.92 23.22
C PHE A 48 32.32 27.70 22.92
N GLU A 49 32.28 29.01 23.17
CA GLU A 49 31.12 29.85 22.86
C GLU A 49 30.83 29.91 21.36
N LYS A 50 31.86 30.06 20.52
CA LYS A 50 31.70 30.06 19.06
C LYS A 50 31.25 28.69 18.54
N ILE A 51 31.79 27.60 19.06
CA ILE A 51 31.40 26.25 18.65
C ILE A 51 30.01 25.88 19.18
N SER A 52 29.58 26.39 20.34
CA SER A 52 28.23 26.19 20.86
C SER A 52 27.15 26.69 19.87
N GLY A 53 27.38 27.83 19.21
CA GLY A 53 26.49 28.32 18.16
C GLY A 53 26.43 27.42 16.91
N VAL A 54 27.57 26.84 16.51
CA VAL A 54 27.62 25.86 15.40
C VAL A 54 26.97 24.55 15.80
N SER A 55 27.17 24.13 17.05
CA SER A 55 26.64 22.91 17.68
C SER A 55 25.12 22.92 17.68
N GLN A 56 24.51 23.98 18.17
CA GLN A 56 23.06 24.12 18.20
C GLN A 56 22.47 23.99 16.79
N GLN A 57 23.08 24.62 15.81
CA GLN A 57 22.59 24.56 14.44
C GLN A 57 22.80 23.18 13.76
N ILE A 58 23.72 22.33 14.24
CA ILE A 58 23.85 20.94 13.77
C ILE A 58 22.77 20.10 14.42
N ILE A 59 22.56 20.26 15.73
CA ILE A 59 21.50 19.56 16.47
C ILE A 59 20.11 19.89 15.90
N ASP A 60 19.85 21.16 15.61
CA ASP A 60 18.58 21.59 14.99
C ASP A 60 18.43 20.99 13.59
N ALA A 61 19.50 21.00 12.78
CA ALA A 61 19.48 20.36 11.45
C ALA A 61 19.24 18.84 11.51
N ILE A 62 19.77 18.15 12.54
CA ILE A 62 19.48 16.72 12.78
C ILE A 62 18.00 16.52 13.10
N LYS A 63 17.41 17.37 13.94
CA LYS A 63 15.98 17.30 14.31
C LYS A 63 15.06 17.59 13.13
N ASP A 64 15.46 18.53 12.28
CA ASP A 64 14.71 18.94 11.08
C ASP A 64 14.95 18.00 9.88
N PHE A 65 15.74 16.93 10.06
CA PHE A 65 16.13 15.99 9.01
C PHE A 65 16.83 16.64 7.79
N ASP A 66 17.49 17.78 8.00
CA ASP A 66 18.29 18.49 6.99
C ASP A 66 19.70 17.90 6.93
N TYR A 67 19.79 16.67 6.43
CA TYR A 67 21.05 15.93 6.38
C TYR A 67 22.10 16.54 5.46
N GLN A 68 21.69 17.32 4.46
CA GLN A 68 22.62 18.07 3.62
C GLN A 68 23.37 19.12 4.45
N ARG A 69 22.65 19.92 5.24
CA ARG A 69 23.27 20.90 6.13
C ARG A 69 24.10 20.26 7.24
N VAL A 70 23.69 19.08 7.72
CA VAL A 70 24.49 18.28 8.66
C VAL A 70 25.80 17.86 8.02
N ALA A 71 25.77 17.31 6.80
CA ALA A 71 26.96 16.88 6.06
C ALA A 71 27.95 18.04 5.87
N ASP A 72 27.50 19.18 5.36
CA ASP A 72 28.34 20.35 5.10
C ASP A 72 29.08 20.82 6.37
N LYS A 73 28.38 20.81 7.51
CA LYS A 73 28.95 21.24 8.80
C LYS A 73 29.84 20.20 9.44
N MET A 74 29.50 18.91 9.32
CA MET A 74 30.37 17.82 9.79
C MET A 74 31.66 17.76 8.98
N LEU A 75 31.61 18.02 7.66
CA LEU A 75 32.79 18.15 6.80
C LEU A 75 33.66 19.36 7.17
N ALA A 76 33.04 20.50 7.54
CA ALA A 76 33.78 21.66 8.02
C ALA A 76 34.53 21.36 9.34
N LEU A 77 33.92 20.60 10.26
CA LEU A 77 34.55 20.14 11.50
C LEU A 77 35.66 19.08 11.25
N GLN A 78 35.53 18.30 10.17
CA GLN A 78 36.51 17.27 9.80
C GLN A 78 37.72 17.84 9.03
N SER A 79 37.51 18.84 8.17
CA SER A 79 38.54 19.40 7.28
C SER A 79 39.61 20.23 8.00
N SER A 80 39.34 20.70 9.22
CA SER A 80 40.31 21.36 10.11
C SER A 80 41.44 20.43 10.62
N ASN A 81 41.43 19.14 10.27
CA ASN A 81 42.25 18.09 10.90
C ASN A 81 43.10 17.24 9.91
N LYS A 82 43.53 17.76 8.76
CA LYS A 82 44.26 16.97 7.74
C LYS A 82 45.66 16.45 8.11
N ASP A 83 46.22 16.77 9.27
CA ASP A 83 47.52 16.22 9.73
C ASP A 83 47.33 15.20 10.87
N GLU A 84 46.97 13.95 10.50
CA GLU A 84 46.66 12.87 11.45
C GLU A 84 47.85 12.43 12.34
N MET A 85 49.10 12.68 11.94
CA MET A 85 50.29 12.18 12.66
C MET A 85 50.84 13.08 13.78
N LYS A 86 50.31 14.29 14.01
CA LYS A 86 50.66 15.14 15.18
C LYS A 86 49.55 15.21 16.24
N ALA A 87 48.46 14.46 16.05
CA ALA A 87 47.16 14.71 16.69
C ALA A 87 47.01 14.26 18.15
N LEU A 88 47.95 13.49 18.71
CA LEU A 88 47.87 13.04 20.12
C LEU A 88 48.32 14.10 21.14
N GLN A 89 48.84 15.24 20.68
CA GLN A 89 49.24 16.36 21.54
C GLN A 89 48.72 17.73 21.04
N SER A 90 47.79 17.72 20.07
CA SER A 90 47.37 18.94 19.36
C SER A 90 46.14 19.63 20.02
N PRO A 91 46.04 20.96 20.00
CA PRO A 91 44.98 21.81 20.57
C PRO A 91 43.60 21.67 19.91
N ASN A 92 43.50 20.91 18.80
CA ASN A 92 42.27 20.62 18.05
C ASN A 92 41.31 19.62 18.75
N GLY A 93 41.44 19.42 20.06
CA GLY A 93 40.63 18.46 20.82
C GLY A 93 39.14 18.81 20.88
N VAL A 94 38.80 20.10 20.82
CA VAL A 94 37.42 20.59 20.96
C VAL A 94 36.60 20.25 19.71
N GLU A 95 37.10 20.52 18.50
CA GLU A 95 36.39 20.19 17.25
C GLU A 95 36.21 18.69 17.06
N LYS A 96 37.22 17.89 17.41
CA LYS A 96 37.13 16.42 17.40
C LYS A 96 36.11 15.90 18.41
N TYR A 97 36.07 16.48 19.61
CA TYR A 97 35.07 16.15 20.62
C TYR A 97 33.65 16.37 20.08
N TYR A 98 33.39 17.55 19.52
CA TYR A 98 32.07 17.87 18.96
C TYR A 98 31.72 17.03 17.72
N TYR A 99 32.68 16.74 16.83
CA TYR A 99 32.44 15.83 15.71
C TYR A 99 32.00 14.44 16.19
N VAL A 100 32.67 13.88 17.20
CA VAL A 100 32.28 12.59 17.80
C VAL A 100 30.92 12.67 18.49
N GLU A 101 30.63 13.78 19.18
CA GLU A 101 29.33 14.00 19.84
C GLU A 101 28.17 14.11 18.84
N PHE A 102 28.35 14.85 17.75
CA PHE A 102 27.33 14.95 16.68
C PHE A 102 27.17 13.64 15.94
N LYS A 103 28.26 12.92 15.66
CA LYS A 103 28.20 11.58 15.08
C LYS A 103 27.37 10.64 15.96
N ARG A 104 27.59 10.64 17.28
CA ARG A 104 26.78 9.85 18.22
C ARG A 104 25.31 10.27 18.22
N SER A 105 25.04 11.58 18.26
CA SER A 105 23.67 12.11 18.27
C SER A 105 22.92 11.78 16.98
N LEU A 106 23.62 11.85 15.85
CA LEU A 106 23.11 11.50 14.54
C LEU A 106 22.75 10.02 14.44
N ASN A 107 23.68 9.12 14.82
CA ASN A 107 23.41 7.68 14.81
C ASN A 107 22.28 7.31 15.79
N ALA A 108 22.22 7.93 16.98
CA ALA A 108 21.13 7.71 17.92
C ALA A 108 19.77 8.18 17.35
N GLY A 109 19.73 9.35 16.71
CA GLY A 109 18.52 9.87 16.08
C GLY A 109 18.03 8.99 14.92
N LEU A 110 18.95 8.51 14.08
CA LEU A 110 18.64 7.57 13.01
C LEU A 110 18.15 6.22 13.53
N ASN A 111 18.77 5.70 14.60
CA ASN A 111 18.31 4.47 15.23
C ASN A 111 16.88 4.60 15.77
N LEU A 112 16.56 5.71 16.43
CA LEU A 112 15.20 5.99 16.89
C LEU A 112 14.20 6.09 15.73
N LEU A 113 14.60 6.74 14.63
CA LEU A 113 13.77 6.83 13.42
C LEU A 113 13.52 5.45 12.80
N MET A 114 14.55 4.61 12.71
CA MET A 114 14.46 3.23 12.21
C MET A 114 13.54 2.38 13.08
N GLU A 115 13.77 2.36 14.39
CA GLU A 115 12.94 1.61 15.36
C GLU A 115 11.49 2.09 15.36
N GLY A 116 11.26 3.41 15.34
CA GLY A 116 9.92 3.99 15.27
C GLY A 116 9.19 3.60 13.98
N THR A 117 9.88 3.64 12.83
CA THR A 117 9.29 3.25 11.55
C THR A 117 8.98 1.75 11.49
N LYS A 118 9.86 0.90 12.05
CA LYS A 118 9.59 -0.53 12.20
C LYS A 118 8.37 -0.78 13.08
N ALA A 119 8.28 -0.11 14.22
CA ALA A 119 7.14 -0.24 15.12
C ALA A 119 5.83 0.13 14.41
N GLN A 120 5.82 1.26 13.70
CA GLN A 120 4.66 1.71 12.91
C GLN A 120 4.26 0.70 11.83
N ALA A 121 5.23 0.14 11.10
CA ALA A 121 4.94 -0.89 10.10
C ALA A 121 4.38 -2.18 10.71
N ILE A 122 4.76 -2.52 11.96
CA ILE A 122 4.21 -3.66 12.70
C ILE A 122 2.78 -3.37 13.16
N THR A 123 2.54 -2.17 13.69
CA THR A 123 1.25 -1.78 14.28
C THR A 123 0.16 -1.48 13.26
N LEU A 124 0.48 -1.42 11.96
CA LEU A 124 -0.51 -1.36 10.89
C LEU A 124 -1.59 -2.43 11.13
N GLU A 125 -2.76 -1.99 11.54
CA GLU A 125 -3.87 -2.86 11.94
C GLU A 125 -4.56 -3.48 10.71
N ASN A 126 -5.61 -4.27 10.96
CA ASN A 126 -6.48 -4.83 9.93
C ASN A 126 -7.28 -3.77 9.14
N ASN A 127 -7.08 -2.48 9.43
CA ASN A 127 -7.53 -1.33 8.65
C ASN A 127 -6.31 -0.44 8.40
N ILE A 128 -5.74 -0.50 7.20
CA ILE A 128 -4.56 0.30 6.85
C ILE A 128 -5.01 1.74 6.67
N GLU A 129 -4.64 2.62 7.59
CA GLU A 129 -4.92 4.04 7.46
C GLU A 129 -3.88 4.69 6.53
N ILE A 130 -4.38 5.52 5.61
CA ILE A 130 -3.54 6.19 4.60
C ILE A 130 -2.50 7.09 5.26
N GLU A 131 -2.86 7.76 6.36
CA GLU A 131 -1.96 8.67 7.07
C GLU A 131 -0.78 7.94 7.74
N GLU A 132 -1.02 6.74 8.28
CA GLU A 132 0.05 5.90 8.84
C GLU A 132 1.06 5.48 7.76
N ILE A 133 0.56 5.11 6.57
CA ILE A 133 1.41 4.74 5.44
C ILE A 133 2.20 5.94 4.90
N LYS A 134 1.59 7.13 4.81
CA LYS A 134 2.31 8.35 4.41
C LYS A 134 3.49 8.61 5.33
N LEU A 135 3.27 8.52 6.64
CA LEU A 135 4.30 8.76 7.63
C LEU A 135 5.44 7.74 7.53
N ILE A 136 5.13 6.45 7.33
CA ILE A 136 6.15 5.42 7.08
C ILE A 136 6.95 5.75 5.81
N VAL A 137 6.30 6.13 4.72
CA VAL A 137 6.96 6.48 3.45
C VAL A 137 7.86 7.71 3.61
N GLU A 138 7.42 8.72 4.36
CA GLU A 138 8.22 9.90 4.68
C GLU A 138 9.46 9.53 5.49
N ASN A 139 9.32 8.69 6.52
CA ASN A 139 10.45 8.21 7.30
C ASN A 139 11.44 7.42 6.45
N LEU A 140 10.97 6.54 5.56
CA LEU A 140 11.84 5.79 4.63
C LEU A 140 12.62 6.74 3.69
N LYS A 141 11.96 7.76 3.14
CA LYS A 141 12.63 8.80 2.33
C LYS A 141 13.68 9.56 3.15
N THR A 142 13.36 9.86 4.41
CA THR A 142 14.29 10.54 5.32
C THR A 142 15.52 9.68 5.59
N MET A 143 15.37 8.37 5.81
CA MET A 143 16.49 7.45 5.96
C MET A 143 17.35 7.35 4.70
N GLU A 144 16.75 7.30 3.51
CA GLU A 144 17.50 7.33 2.26
C GLU A 144 18.29 8.63 2.06
N LYS A 145 17.70 9.78 2.43
CA LYS A 145 18.41 11.07 2.42
C LYS A 145 19.61 11.05 3.37
N ALA A 146 19.44 10.50 4.57
CA ALA A 146 20.55 10.34 5.50
C ALA A 146 21.66 9.52 4.85
N LYS A 147 21.34 8.35 4.30
CA LYS A 147 22.33 7.54 3.57
C LYS A 147 23.00 8.33 2.45
N GLN A 148 22.26 9.08 1.65
CA GLN A 148 22.81 9.84 0.52
C GLN A 148 23.79 10.95 0.95
N PHE A 149 23.47 11.70 2.00
CA PHE A 149 24.23 12.91 2.35
C PHE A 149 25.30 12.70 3.42
N ILE A 150 25.09 11.77 4.35
CA ILE A 150 25.93 11.60 5.54
C ILE A 150 26.50 10.17 5.69
N GLU A 151 26.51 9.35 4.62
CA GLU A 151 27.02 7.96 4.63
C GLU A 151 28.35 7.81 5.36
N ASN A 152 29.31 8.68 5.03
CA ASN A 152 30.68 8.66 5.56
C ASN A 152 30.76 9.01 7.06
N HIS A 153 29.67 9.52 7.62
CA HIS A 153 29.55 9.90 9.02
C HIS A 153 28.73 8.89 9.83
N LEU A 154 28.18 7.84 9.21
CA LEU A 154 27.41 6.80 9.91
C LEU A 154 28.34 5.72 10.48
N ASP A 155 27.92 5.09 11.58
CA ASP A 155 28.63 3.93 12.13
C ASP A 155 28.37 2.64 11.33
N ALA A 156 27.14 2.48 10.83
CA ALA A 156 26.71 1.32 10.07
C ALA A 156 25.71 1.71 8.97
N PRO A 157 26.15 2.30 7.84
CA PRO A 157 25.26 2.77 6.77
C PRO A 157 24.37 1.67 6.17
N ASN A 158 24.84 0.42 6.19
CA ASN A 158 24.07 -0.74 5.70
C ASN A 158 22.84 -1.05 6.57
N GLU A 159 22.80 -0.63 7.85
CA GLU A 159 21.63 -0.84 8.72
C GLU A 159 20.39 -0.12 8.20
N ILE A 160 20.57 0.99 7.49
CA ILE A 160 19.48 1.71 6.82
C ILE A 160 18.84 0.82 5.76
N ASP A 161 19.63 0.17 4.90
CA ASP A 161 19.09 -0.73 3.87
C ASP A 161 18.36 -1.91 4.49
N TYR A 162 18.95 -2.53 5.52
CA TYR A 162 18.29 -3.62 6.23
C TYR A 162 16.98 -3.17 6.88
N CYS A 163 16.92 -1.95 7.44
CA CYS A 163 15.69 -1.40 7.97
C CYS A 163 14.65 -1.16 6.88
N VAL A 164 15.05 -0.61 5.74
CA VAL A 164 14.15 -0.39 4.60
C VAL A 164 13.55 -1.72 4.13
N GLU A 165 14.37 -2.75 3.92
CA GLU A 165 13.87 -4.07 3.50
C GLU A 165 12.98 -4.74 4.55
N ASP A 166 13.34 -4.68 5.84
CA ASP A 166 12.51 -5.23 6.93
C ASP A 166 11.14 -4.52 7.02
N VAL A 167 11.11 -3.19 6.84
CA VAL A 167 9.86 -2.43 6.79
C VAL A 167 9.02 -2.83 5.57
N LYS A 168 9.64 -3.00 4.39
CA LYS A 168 8.92 -3.47 3.18
C LYS A 168 8.28 -4.83 3.42
N GLU A 169 9.03 -5.80 3.94
CA GLU A 169 8.53 -7.16 4.20
C GLU A 169 7.33 -7.14 5.17
N LYS A 170 7.41 -6.31 6.22
CA LYS A 170 6.31 -6.15 7.18
C LYS A 170 5.05 -5.58 6.54
N ILE A 171 5.18 -4.52 5.75
CA ILE A 171 4.06 -3.91 5.03
C ILE A 171 3.45 -4.91 4.05
N GLU A 172 4.29 -5.65 3.30
CA GLU A 172 3.83 -6.67 2.37
C GLU A 172 3.05 -7.78 3.07
N LYS A 173 3.56 -8.26 4.21
CA LYS A 173 2.86 -9.26 5.04
C LYS A 173 1.51 -8.75 5.53
N GLN A 174 1.39 -7.47 5.90
CA GLN A 174 0.13 -6.89 6.31
C GLN A 174 -0.85 -6.74 5.14
N ILE A 175 -0.39 -6.31 3.96
CA ILE A 175 -1.23 -6.26 2.76
C ILE A 175 -1.72 -7.67 2.37
N LYS A 176 -0.87 -8.70 2.45
CA LYS A 176 -1.28 -10.10 2.22
C LYS A 176 -2.41 -10.52 3.16
N ARG A 177 -2.32 -10.19 4.46
CA ARG A 177 -3.40 -10.45 5.43
C ARG A 177 -4.68 -9.70 5.08
N PHE A 178 -4.55 -8.44 4.67
CA PHE A 178 -5.67 -7.60 4.25
C PHE A 178 -6.42 -8.24 3.07
N LEU A 179 -5.68 -8.76 2.10
CA LEU A 179 -6.25 -9.46 0.95
C LEU A 179 -6.95 -10.76 1.31
N VAL A 180 -6.45 -11.51 2.29
CA VAL A 180 -7.19 -12.67 2.83
C VAL A 180 -8.54 -12.22 3.40
N GLY A 181 -8.57 -11.08 4.10
CA GLY A 181 -9.81 -10.46 4.56
C GLY A 181 -10.74 -10.03 3.42
N VAL A 182 -10.21 -9.41 2.36
CA VAL A 182 -10.97 -9.07 1.15
C VAL A 182 -11.55 -10.32 0.51
N LYS A 183 -10.77 -11.40 0.38
CA LYS A 183 -11.26 -12.68 -0.15
C LYS A 183 -12.41 -13.23 0.69
N ALA A 184 -12.29 -13.23 2.02
CA ALA A 184 -13.37 -13.64 2.90
C ALA A 184 -14.62 -12.76 2.75
N LEU A 185 -14.46 -11.44 2.52
CA LEU A 185 -15.59 -10.56 2.23
C LEU A 185 -16.24 -10.90 0.89
N ILE A 186 -15.46 -11.18 -0.15
CA ILE A 186 -15.95 -11.64 -1.46
C ILE A 186 -16.70 -12.97 -1.33
N ASP A 187 -16.13 -13.95 -0.63
CA ASP A 187 -16.75 -15.27 -0.40
C ASP A 187 -18.08 -15.15 0.37
N ASN A 188 -18.16 -14.18 1.30
CA ASN A 188 -19.40 -13.84 2.02
C ASN A 188 -20.31 -12.86 1.27
N HIS A 189 -20.01 -12.55 0.01
CA HIS A 189 -20.74 -11.65 -0.88
C HIS A 189 -20.89 -10.22 -0.31
N ASN A 190 -19.96 -9.75 0.52
CA ASN A 190 -19.89 -8.37 1.02
C ASN A 190 -18.97 -7.52 0.13
N PHE A 191 -19.44 -7.21 -1.08
CA PHE A 191 -18.63 -6.56 -2.11
C PHE A 191 -18.31 -5.09 -1.82
N PHE A 192 -19.21 -4.37 -1.14
CA PHE A 192 -18.99 -2.97 -0.78
C PHE A 192 -17.75 -2.81 0.11
N GLU A 193 -17.68 -3.57 1.22
CA GLU A 193 -16.52 -3.55 2.10
C GLU A 193 -15.27 -4.11 1.41
N ALA A 194 -15.42 -5.14 0.55
CA ALA A 194 -14.32 -5.68 -0.22
C ALA A 194 -13.68 -4.61 -1.12
N VAL A 195 -14.47 -3.82 -1.85
CA VAL A 195 -13.93 -2.77 -2.72
C VAL A 195 -13.37 -1.61 -1.95
N LYS A 196 -14.02 -1.14 -0.88
CA LYS A 196 -13.44 -0.09 -0.02
C LYS A 196 -12.05 -0.50 0.49
N LYS A 197 -11.88 -1.78 0.85
CA LYS A 197 -10.59 -2.35 1.24
C LYS A 197 -9.60 -2.45 0.07
N ILE A 198 -10.05 -2.82 -1.13
CA ILE A 198 -9.22 -2.84 -2.35
C ILE A 198 -8.74 -1.43 -2.74
N ASP A 199 -9.62 -0.43 -2.68
CA ASP A 199 -9.29 0.97 -2.96
C ASP A 199 -8.25 1.47 -1.96
N SER A 200 -8.41 1.11 -0.68
CA SER A 200 -7.43 1.41 0.36
C SER A 200 -6.06 0.79 0.03
N ILE A 201 -5.99 -0.50 -0.32
CA ILE A 201 -4.74 -1.16 -0.74
C ILE A 201 -4.14 -0.46 -1.98
N THR A 202 -4.99 -0.04 -2.92
CA THR A 202 -4.55 0.64 -4.15
C THR A 202 -3.90 1.99 -3.84
N LEU A 203 -4.49 2.77 -2.94
CA LEU A 203 -3.92 4.04 -2.47
C LEU A 203 -2.61 3.82 -1.71
N VAL A 204 -2.57 2.81 -0.83
CA VAL A 204 -1.35 2.42 -0.10
C VAL A 204 -0.22 2.07 -1.06
N ARG A 205 -0.51 1.31 -2.13
CA ARG A 205 0.46 1.01 -3.19
C ARG A 205 0.97 2.28 -3.87
N ILE A 206 0.08 3.20 -4.23
CA ILE A 206 0.47 4.47 -4.87
C ILE A 206 1.44 5.25 -3.97
N LEU A 207 1.16 5.29 -2.66
CA LEU A 207 2.00 5.96 -1.69
C LEU A 207 3.36 5.29 -1.49
N LEU A 208 3.38 3.96 -1.39
CA LEU A 208 4.62 3.20 -1.24
C LEU A 208 5.49 3.27 -2.51
N GLY A 209 4.89 3.40 -3.69
CA GLY A 209 5.61 3.68 -4.94
C GLY A 209 6.74 2.69 -5.21
N LYS A 210 7.99 3.17 -5.14
CA LYS A 210 9.20 2.35 -5.35
C LYS A 210 9.52 1.36 -4.23
N TYR A 211 8.88 1.50 -3.08
CA TYR A 211 9.10 0.65 -1.92
C TYR A 211 8.26 -0.62 -1.93
N TYR A 212 7.45 -0.86 -2.96
CA TYR A 212 6.53 -2.00 -3.02
C TYR A 212 6.61 -2.72 -4.36
N GLU A 213 6.85 -4.04 -4.32
CA GLU A 213 6.92 -4.88 -5.52
C GLU A 213 5.53 -5.30 -6.04
N LYS A 214 5.44 -5.54 -7.35
CA LYS A 214 4.18 -5.58 -8.12
C LYS A 214 3.33 -6.85 -7.92
N GLU A 215 3.81 -7.85 -7.19
CA GLU A 215 3.33 -9.25 -7.34
C GLU A 215 2.04 -9.64 -6.58
N ILE A 216 1.31 -8.67 -6.04
CA ILE A 216 0.18 -8.98 -5.14
C ILE A 216 -1.23 -8.86 -5.77
N PHE A 217 -1.35 -8.67 -7.09
CA PHE A 217 -2.64 -8.36 -7.72
C PHE A 217 -3.23 -9.39 -8.71
N TYR A 218 -3.01 -10.69 -8.49
CA TYR A 218 -3.86 -11.72 -9.13
C TYR A 218 -5.24 -11.88 -8.43
N GLN A 219 -5.48 -11.24 -7.28
CA GLN A 219 -6.70 -11.46 -6.49
C GLN A 219 -7.86 -10.50 -6.82
N ILE A 220 -7.63 -9.39 -7.54
CA ILE A 220 -8.75 -8.56 -8.07
C ILE A 220 -9.53 -9.32 -9.15
N GLU A 221 -8.91 -10.29 -9.83
CA GLU A 221 -9.64 -11.19 -10.74
C GLU A 221 -10.63 -12.11 -10.01
N ALA A 222 -10.58 -12.24 -8.68
CA ALA A 222 -11.57 -13.01 -7.92
C ALA A 222 -12.97 -12.40 -7.96
N LEU A 223 -13.11 -11.09 -8.22
CA LEU A 223 -14.41 -10.47 -8.50
C LEU A 223 -15.00 -10.94 -9.84
N LYS A 224 -14.15 -11.20 -10.86
CA LYS A 224 -14.58 -11.89 -12.09
C LYS A 224 -15.04 -13.32 -11.78
N TYR A 225 -14.40 -14.01 -10.82
CA TYR A 225 -14.79 -15.37 -10.43
C TYR A 225 -16.22 -15.46 -9.87
N SER A 226 -16.69 -14.47 -9.10
CA SER A 226 -18.11 -14.43 -8.67
C SER A 226 -19.09 -14.18 -9.82
N VAL A 227 -18.68 -13.43 -10.85
CA VAL A 227 -19.44 -13.26 -12.11
C VAL A 227 -19.50 -14.57 -12.89
N ASP A 228 -18.38 -15.30 -12.94
CA ASP A 228 -18.30 -16.58 -13.63
C ASP A 228 -19.02 -17.71 -12.89
N LYS A 229 -19.10 -17.66 -11.56
CA LYS A 229 -19.86 -18.65 -10.76
C LYS A 229 -21.31 -18.75 -11.23
N TYR A 230 -22.02 -17.63 -11.38
CA TYR A 230 -23.41 -17.65 -11.86
C TYR A 230 -23.51 -17.88 -13.37
N ALA A 231 -22.46 -17.52 -14.13
CA ALA A 231 -22.34 -17.83 -15.55
C ALA A 231 -22.27 -19.33 -15.81
N GLU A 232 -21.59 -20.11 -14.96
CA GLU A 232 -21.41 -21.55 -15.14
C GLU A 232 -22.50 -22.36 -14.44
N MET A 233 -23.09 -21.83 -13.37
CA MET A 233 -24.13 -22.50 -12.57
C MET A 233 -25.38 -22.84 -13.39
N ASP A 234 -25.84 -24.09 -13.29
CA ASP A 234 -27.08 -24.56 -13.92
C ASP A 234 -28.31 -23.96 -13.24
N ILE A 235 -29.37 -23.67 -14.00
CA ILE A 235 -30.57 -23.01 -13.46
C ILE A 235 -31.23 -23.80 -12.30
N SER A 236 -31.07 -25.12 -12.24
CA SER A 236 -31.60 -25.95 -11.16
C SER A 236 -30.93 -25.65 -9.81
N GLN A 237 -29.69 -25.17 -9.83
CA GLN A 237 -28.91 -24.84 -8.64
C GLN A 237 -29.27 -23.48 -8.04
N TYR A 238 -30.08 -22.66 -8.73
CA TYR A 238 -30.56 -21.39 -8.20
C TYR A 238 -31.50 -21.54 -7.01
N THR A 239 -32.05 -22.73 -6.79
CA THR A 239 -32.78 -23.07 -5.56
C THR A 239 -31.88 -23.07 -4.32
N LEU A 240 -30.62 -23.48 -4.47
CA LEU A 240 -29.63 -23.56 -3.40
C LEU A 240 -28.76 -22.31 -3.29
N ASN A 241 -28.58 -21.59 -4.40
CA ASN A 241 -27.79 -20.35 -4.48
C ASN A 241 -28.60 -19.30 -5.28
N PRO A 242 -29.60 -18.66 -4.66
CA PRO A 242 -30.52 -17.77 -5.35
C PRO A 242 -29.82 -16.51 -5.88
N PRO A 243 -29.94 -16.20 -7.18
CA PRO A 243 -29.42 -14.94 -7.73
C PRO A 243 -29.99 -13.68 -7.05
N THR A 244 -31.19 -13.73 -6.46
CA THR A 244 -31.79 -12.57 -5.79
C THR A 244 -30.86 -11.91 -4.77
N ASP A 245 -30.11 -12.70 -4.02
CA ASP A 245 -29.22 -12.19 -2.97
C ASP A 245 -28.03 -11.41 -3.54
N ILE A 246 -27.47 -11.87 -4.66
CA ILE A 246 -26.37 -11.15 -5.33
C ILE A 246 -26.88 -9.87 -5.97
N PHE A 247 -28.04 -9.91 -6.66
CA PHE A 247 -28.62 -8.71 -7.27
C PHE A 247 -28.97 -7.63 -6.25
N ALA A 248 -29.60 -8.00 -5.12
CA ALA A 248 -29.95 -7.05 -4.06
C ALA A 248 -28.71 -6.37 -3.44
N ARG A 249 -27.58 -7.07 -3.39
CA ARG A 249 -26.32 -6.51 -2.88
C ARG A 249 -25.58 -5.66 -3.92
N PHE A 250 -25.66 -6.01 -5.20
CA PHE A 250 -25.12 -5.17 -6.28
C PHE A 250 -25.94 -3.89 -6.47
N GLU A 251 -27.25 -3.91 -6.25
CA GLU A 251 -28.10 -2.71 -6.27
C GLU A 251 -27.67 -1.66 -5.24
N GLN A 252 -27.05 -2.05 -4.12
CA GLN A 252 -26.51 -1.12 -3.12
C GLN A 252 -25.27 -0.35 -3.60
N VAL A 253 -24.61 -0.81 -4.68
CA VAL A 253 -23.35 -0.24 -5.19
C VAL A 253 -23.46 0.31 -6.63
N ASN A 254 -24.61 0.10 -7.28
CA ASN A 254 -24.86 0.35 -8.70
C ASN A 254 -24.58 1.82 -9.14
N ASP A 255 -24.77 2.79 -8.24
CA ASP A 255 -24.60 4.21 -8.57
C ASP A 255 -23.15 4.71 -8.40
N THR A 256 -22.28 3.91 -7.79
CA THR A 256 -20.96 4.40 -7.32
C THR A 256 -19.81 3.94 -8.19
N ASN A 257 -19.97 2.87 -8.99
CA ASN A 257 -18.84 2.29 -9.72
C ASN A 257 -19.29 1.58 -11.03
N PRO A 258 -18.81 2.04 -12.21
CA PRO A 258 -19.23 1.51 -13.51
C PRO A 258 -18.86 0.04 -13.73
N VAL A 259 -17.79 -0.45 -13.08
CA VAL A 259 -17.35 -1.85 -13.17
C VAL A 259 -18.41 -2.80 -12.60
N TYR A 260 -19.13 -2.37 -11.57
CA TYR A 260 -20.22 -3.16 -10.99
C TYR A 260 -21.43 -3.23 -11.90
N ASN A 261 -21.76 -2.14 -12.58
CA ASN A 261 -22.88 -2.10 -13.52
C ASN A 261 -22.61 -3.01 -14.72
N GLU A 262 -21.37 -3.03 -15.20
CA GLU A 262 -20.94 -3.92 -16.27
C GLU A 262 -20.98 -5.40 -15.82
N ALA A 263 -20.45 -5.71 -14.63
CA ALA A 263 -20.50 -7.06 -14.05
C ALA A 263 -21.95 -7.53 -13.83
N LEU A 264 -22.81 -6.69 -13.25
CA LEU A 264 -24.22 -6.98 -13.01
C LEU A 264 -24.99 -7.19 -14.31
N SER A 265 -24.74 -6.34 -15.32
CA SER A 265 -25.35 -6.48 -16.64
C SER A 265 -24.92 -7.79 -17.31
N THR A 266 -23.65 -8.15 -17.19
CA THR A 266 -23.11 -9.41 -17.70
C THR A 266 -23.76 -10.61 -17.01
N ILE A 267 -23.88 -10.61 -15.67
CA ILE A 267 -24.55 -11.68 -14.92
C ILE A 267 -26.02 -11.79 -15.36
N ARG A 268 -26.71 -10.64 -15.46
CA ARG A 268 -28.12 -10.58 -15.87
C ARG A 268 -28.30 -11.19 -17.24
N GLU A 269 -27.49 -10.80 -18.22
CA GLU A 269 -27.56 -11.33 -19.58
C GLU A 269 -27.33 -12.85 -19.61
N LYS A 270 -26.27 -13.33 -18.94
CA LYS A 270 -25.95 -14.77 -18.90
C LYS A 270 -27.08 -15.60 -18.26
N ILE A 271 -27.67 -15.12 -17.16
CA ILE A 271 -28.81 -15.79 -16.52
C ILE A 271 -30.02 -15.82 -17.47
N LEU A 272 -30.38 -14.68 -18.06
CA LEU A 272 -31.52 -14.61 -19.00
C LEU A 272 -31.35 -15.57 -20.18
N THR A 273 -30.14 -15.63 -20.75
CA THR A 273 -29.81 -16.55 -21.84
C THR A 273 -30.06 -18.01 -21.45
N LYS A 274 -29.66 -18.45 -20.24
CA LYS A 274 -29.92 -19.83 -19.80
C LYS A 274 -31.40 -20.16 -19.65
N PHE A 275 -32.20 -19.22 -19.13
CA PHE A 275 -33.65 -19.41 -19.03
C PHE A 275 -34.27 -19.52 -20.43
N ARG A 276 -33.82 -18.70 -21.39
CA ARG A 276 -34.26 -18.76 -22.79
C ARG A 276 -33.87 -20.06 -23.47
N GLU A 277 -32.64 -20.54 -23.26
CA GLU A 277 -32.19 -21.84 -23.76
C GLU A 277 -33.06 -23.00 -23.24
N GLU A 278 -33.49 -22.97 -21.97
CA GLU A 278 -34.40 -23.99 -21.44
C GLU A 278 -35.81 -23.88 -22.04
N LEU A 279 -36.30 -22.67 -22.36
CA LEU A 279 -37.55 -22.51 -23.11
C LEU A 279 -37.42 -23.05 -24.55
N ASP A 280 -36.29 -22.82 -25.21
CA ASP A 280 -36.07 -23.31 -26.58
C ASP A 280 -35.93 -24.84 -26.62
N LYS A 281 -35.27 -25.44 -25.61
CA LYS A 281 -35.26 -26.90 -25.41
C LYS A 281 -36.67 -27.44 -25.17
N ALA A 282 -37.49 -26.74 -24.39
CA ALA A 282 -38.89 -27.11 -24.14
C ALA A 282 -39.72 -27.13 -25.44
N LYS A 283 -39.56 -26.13 -26.31
CA LYS A 283 -40.25 -26.04 -27.61
C LYS A 283 -39.80 -27.10 -28.61
N SER A 284 -38.53 -27.49 -28.54
CA SER A 284 -37.91 -28.43 -29.47
C SER A 284 -38.14 -29.89 -29.10
N LYS A 285 -38.71 -30.18 -27.92
CA LYS A 285 -38.97 -31.56 -27.48
C LYS A 285 -40.02 -32.22 -28.38
N GLN A 286 -39.71 -33.45 -28.79
CA GLN A 286 -40.59 -34.32 -29.57
C GLN A 286 -40.80 -35.65 -28.83
N PRO A 287 -42.05 -36.09 -28.58
CA PRO A 287 -43.30 -35.40 -28.91
C PRO A 287 -43.48 -34.10 -28.08
N PRO A 288 -44.26 -33.13 -28.58
CA PRO A 288 -44.51 -31.90 -27.85
C PRO A 288 -45.33 -32.20 -26.59
N GLU A 289 -44.82 -31.73 -25.44
CA GLU A 289 -45.42 -31.94 -24.14
C GLU A 289 -45.48 -30.59 -23.40
N SER A 290 -46.70 -30.16 -23.05
CA SER A 290 -46.96 -28.88 -22.38
C SER A 290 -46.36 -28.77 -20.97
N ASN A 291 -46.07 -29.92 -20.35
CA ASN A 291 -45.49 -30.01 -19.02
C ASN A 291 -44.23 -30.91 -19.01
N ASN A 292 -43.27 -30.59 -19.88
CA ASN A 292 -42.00 -31.29 -19.95
C ASN A 292 -41.01 -30.86 -18.85
N ILE A 293 -39.92 -31.61 -18.73
CA ILE A 293 -38.90 -31.39 -17.70
C ILE A 293 -38.26 -30.00 -17.74
N HIS A 294 -38.08 -29.40 -18.92
CA HIS A 294 -37.49 -28.07 -19.07
C HIS A 294 -38.44 -26.97 -18.55
N ILE A 295 -39.74 -27.09 -18.82
CA ILE A 295 -40.77 -26.20 -18.25
C ILE A 295 -40.76 -26.26 -16.72
N ARG A 296 -40.70 -27.46 -16.14
CA ARG A 296 -40.67 -27.61 -14.67
C ARG A 296 -39.40 -27.04 -14.04
N ARG A 297 -38.25 -27.24 -14.69
CA ARG A 297 -36.97 -26.66 -14.24
C ARG A 297 -37.03 -25.13 -14.27
N PHE A 298 -37.56 -24.56 -15.35
CA PHE A 298 -37.79 -23.13 -15.48
C PHE A 298 -38.68 -22.60 -14.34
N GLU A 299 -39.87 -23.17 -14.15
CA GLU A 299 -40.84 -22.73 -13.14
C GLU A 299 -40.32 -22.83 -11.70
N SER A 300 -39.48 -23.84 -11.44
CA SER A 300 -38.83 -24.00 -10.15
C SER A 300 -37.78 -22.90 -9.91
N ALA A 301 -36.94 -22.62 -10.91
CA ALA A 301 -35.81 -21.71 -10.80
C ALA A 301 -36.21 -20.22 -10.86
N VAL A 302 -37.22 -19.85 -11.66
CA VAL A 302 -37.59 -18.45 -11.94
C VAL A 302 -38.02 -17.68 -10.69
N LYS A 303 -38.51 -18.40 -9.67
CA LYS A 303 -38.94 -17.84 -8.37
C LYS A 303 -37.79 -17.24 -7.57
N TYR A 304 -36.55 -17.63 -7.86
CA TYR A 304 -35.32 -17.21 -7.18
C TYR A 304 -34.58 -16.12 -7.96
N LEU A 305 -35.26 -15.43 -8.87
CA LEU A 305 -34.72 -14.29 -9.61
C LEU A 305 -35.27 -12.96 -9.07
N PRO A 306 -34.58 -11.84 -9.33
CA PRO A 306 -35.09 -10.50 -9.08
C PRO A 306 -36.42 -10.24 -9.80
N GLU A 307 -37.29 -9.44 -9.19
CA GLU A 307 -38.65 -9.16 -9.68
C GLU A 307 -38.68 -8.78 -11.17
N ALA A 308 -37.86 -7.80 -11.56
CA ALA A 308 -37.83 -7.30 -12.93
C ALA A 308 -37.48 -8.39 -13.96
N MET A 309 -36.58 -9.32 -13.61
CA MET A 309 -36.21 -10.44 -14.47
C MET A 309 -37.29 -11.52 -14.47
N ARG A 310 -37.84 -11.83 -13.28
CA ARG A 310 -38.90 -12.83 -13.10
C ARG A 310 -40.12 -12.47 -13.92
N SER A 311 -40.62 -11.24 -13.81
CA SER A 311 -41.81 -10.79 -14.55
C SER A 311 -41.63 -10.91 -16.06
N ALA A 312 -40.45 -10.54 -16.58
CA ALA A 312 -40.15 -10.66 -18.02
C ALA A 312 -40.14 -12.13 -18.47
N LEU A 313 -39.49 -13.01 -17.69
CA LEU A 313 -39.38 -14.43 -17.99
C LEU A 313 -40.70 -15.20 -17.87
N GLU A 314 -41.57 -14.84 -16.92
CA GLU A 314 -42.90 -15.44 -16.76
C GLU A 314 -43.81 -15.16 -17.97
N VAL A 315 -43.68 -13.97 -18.57
CA VAL A 315 -44.35 -13.63 -19.83
C VAL A 315 -43.83 -14.50 -20.97
N GLU A 316 -42.50 -14.65 -21.11
CA GLU A 316 -41.89 -15.54 -22.12
C GLU A 316 -42.32 -17.01 -21.94
N LEU A 317 -42.40 -17.50 -20.70
CA LEU A 317 -42.89 -18.85 -20.38
C LEU A 317 -44.33 -19.07 -20.83
N LYS A 318 -45.21 -18.08 -20.59
CA LYS A 318 -46.62 -18.16 -21.00
C LYS A 318 -46.74 -18.35 -22.51
N TYR A 319 -46.03 -17.51 -23.29
CA TYR A 319 -46.00 -17.64 -24.74
C TYR A 319 -45.43 -18.99 -25.20
N CYS A 320 -44.39 -19.49 -24.53
CA CYS A 320 -43.82 -20.80 -24.82
C CYS A 320 -44.84 -21.94 -24.63
N LYS A 321 -45.59 -21.94 -23.53
CA LYS A 321 -46.63 -22.94 -23.27
C LYS A 321 -47.76 -22.89 -24.29
N ASP A 322 -48.21 -21.68 -24.65
CA ASP A 322 -49.25 -21.49 -25.66
C ASP A 322 -48.82 -22.05 -27.02
N ASP A 323 -47.56 -21.81 -27.45
CA ASP A 323 -46.99 -22.36 -28.68
C ASP A 323 -46.93 -23.89 -28.66
N ILE A 324 -46.48 -24.50 -27.56
CA ILE A 324 -46.44 -25.97 -27.42
C ILE A 324 -47.85 -26.57 -27.51
N VAL A 325 -48.84 -25.95 -26.86
CA VAL A 325 -50.24 -26.42 -26.91
C VAL A 325 -50.82 -26.33 -28.32
N LEU A 326 -50.48 -25.29 -29.09
CA LEU A 326 -50.89 -25.18 -30.49
C LEU A 326 -50.29 -26.30 -31.33
N ARG A 327 -48.99 -26.61 -31.17
CA ARG A 327 -48.33 -27.72 -31.87
C ARG A 327 -48.95 -29.07 -31.56
N ILE A 328 -49.27 -29.35 -30.29
CA ILE A 328 -49.95 -30.58 -29.88
C ILE A 328 -51.27 -30.72 -30.64
N ARG A 329 -52.10 -29.67 -30.69
CA ARG A 329 -53.38 -29.69 -31.42
C ARG A 329 -53.20 -29.91 -32.92
N ASP A 330 -52.16 -29.33 -33.51
CA ASP A 330 -51.88 -29.49 -34.94
C ASP A 330 -51.38 -30.90 -35.28
N ASP A 331 -50.56 -31.49 -34.42
CA ASP A 331 -50.09 -32.88 -34.54
C ASP A 331 -51.25 -33.88 -34.36
N GLU A 332 -52.14 -33.64 -33.40
CA GLU A 332 -53.38 -34.42 -33.21
C GLU A 332 -54.27 -34.38 -34.46
N LYS A 333 -54.49 -33.19 -35.04
CA LYS A 333 -55.26 -33.03 -36.29
C LYS A 333 -54.60 -33.74 -37.47
N LYS A 334 -53.27 -33.68 -37.57
CA LYS A 334 -52.51 -34.32 -38.65
C LYS A 334 -52.59 -35.84 -38.53
N ASN A 335 -52.42 -36.38 -37.33
CA ASN A 335 -52.55 -37.81 -37.06
C ASN A 335 -53.97 -38.32 -37.34
N TYR A 336 -55.01 -37.57 -36.96
CA TYR A 336 -56.40 -37.89 -37.25
C TYR A 336 -56.69 -37.93 -38.77
N LYS A 337 -56.19 -36.94 -39.53
CA LYS A 337 -56.29 -36.95 -41.00
C LYS A 337 -55.57 -38.15 -41.63
N MET A 338 -54.37 -38.48 -41.15
CA MET A 338 -53.63 -39.65 -41.65
C MET A 338 -54.38 -40.95 -41.38
N HIS A 339 -54.98 -41.08 -40.20
CA HIS A 339 -55.77 -42.26 -39.85
C HIS A 339 -56.99 -42.43 -40.76
N LEU A 340 -57.74 -41.36 -41.01
CA LEU A 340 -58.87 -41.34 -41.96
C LEU A 340 -58.46 -41.75 -43.38
N VAL A 341 -57.32 -41.26 -43.87
CA VAL A 341 -56.81 -41.64 -45.20
C VAL A 341 -56.46 -43.13 -45.26
N VAL A 342 -55.85 -43.67 -44.21
CA VAL A 342 -55.52 -45.11 -44.12
C VAL A 342 -56.79 -45.97 -44.05
N GLU A 343 -57.82 -45.53 -43.35
CA GLU A 343 -59.12 -46.24 -43.32
C GLU A 343 -59.84 -46.21 -44.67
N MET A 344 -59.78 -45.10 -45.42
CA MET A 344 -60.40 -45.01 -46.75
C MET A 344 -59.70 -45.83 -47.83
N LEU A 345 -58.45 -46.26 -47.60
CA LEU A 345 -57.65 -47.07 -48.53
C LEU A 345 -57.75 -48.58 -48.26
N LYS A 346 -58.45 -48.98 -47.20
CA LYS A 346 -58.80 -50.37 -46.89
C LYS A 346 -60.20 -50.67 -47.38
#